data_AF-A0A0P4VY49-F1
#
_entry.id   AF-A0A0P4VY49-F1
#
_cell.length_a   1.000
_cell.length_b   1.000
_cell.length_c   1.000
_cell.angle_alpha   90.00
_cell.angle_beta   90.00
_cell.angle_gamma   90.00
#
_symmetry.space_group_name_H-M   'P 1'
#
loop_
_entity.id
_entity.type
_entity.pdbx_description
1 polymer ?
#
loop_
_entity_poly.entity_id
_entity_poly.type
_entity_poly.pdbx_seq_one_letter_code
_entity_poly.pdbx_strand_id
1 'polypeptide(L)'
;MKIFDIRWSVAMACHAAIRATDHLGEIINESSRKTDFLHGMKHHGTKCSNILTNVVHPCLHDSVIKDIQQASLSLIADESTDVSVTKHSCMCVRYFKEDIPSVVTKFLTLLPVTSCTASSLFSDIKLHFDAHSIPMSHVIGLGTGGASNWCGPHNSVYTKIREHAPHCVLVKCICHSLSLCGKDAFGELPSNLSFLLSEIAKWFKFSSLRRSDYDKLFPVMNANIPNLHPTKFTRVRQRQGGW
;
A
#
# COMPACT_ATOMS: atom_id res chain seq x y z
N MET A 1 -7.86 -22.10 22.86
CA MET A 1 -7.28 -21.94 21.50
C MET A 1 -5.87 -22.54 21.52
N LYS A 2 -5.51 -23.40 20.55
CA LYS A 2 -4.19 -24.05 20.55
C LYS A 2 -3.13 -23.08 20.02
N ILE A 3 -1.96 -23.02 20.66
CA ILE A 3 -0.83 -22.17 20.21
C ILE A 3 -0.43 -22.45 18.76
N PHE A 4 -0.57 -23.70 18.32
CA PHE A 4 -0.36 -24.11 16.94
C PHE A 4 -1.26 -23.35 15.96
N ASP A 5 -2.54 -23.19 16.28
CA ASP A 5 -3.49 -22.54 15.37
C ASP A 5 -3.13 -21.06 15.12
N ILE A 6 -2.63 -20.38 16.16
CA ILE A 6 -2.15 -19.00 16.06
C ILE A 6 -0.89 -18.94 15.20
N ARG A 7 0.10 -19.79 15.49
CA ARG A 7 1.37 -19.83 14.74
C ARG A 7 1.13 -20.15 13.26
N TRP A 8 0.25 -21.11 12.97
CA TRP A 8 -0.15 -21.46 11.62
C TRP A 8 -0.80 -20.27 10.90
N SER A 9 -1.80 -19.64 11.52
CA SER A 9 -2.50 -18.49 10.91
C SER A 9 -1.56 -17.32 10.63
N VAL A 10 -0.64 -17.01 11.55
CA VAL A 10 0.36 -15.95 11.36
C VAL A 10 1.33 -16.32 10.24
N ALA A 11 1.82 -17.55 10.20
CA ALA A 11 2.70 -18.02 9.13
C ALA A 11 2.02 -17.91 7.74
N MET A 12 0.74 -18.28 7.66
CA MET A 12 -0.05 -18.13 6.43
C MET A 12 -0.17 -16.66 6.04
N ALA A 13 -0.53 -15.77 6.97
CA ALA A 13 -0.65 -14.33 6.69
C ALA A 13 0.67 -13.69 6.20
N CYS A 14 1.82 -14.16 6.70
CA CYS A 14 3.12 -13.61 6.35
C CYS A 14 3.69 -14.15 5.02
N HIS A 15 3.34 -15.39 4.65
CA HIS A 15 4.07 -16.11 3.60
C HIS A 15 3.19 -16.69 2.49
N ALA A 16 1.87 -16.67 2.62
CA ALA A 16 0.96 -17.28 1.66
C ALA A 16 -0.39 -16.54 1.57
N ALA A 17 -1.23 -16.95 0.61
CA ALA A 17 -2.62 -16.56 0.62
C ALA A 17 -3.37 -17.36 1.68
N ILE A 18 -4.30 -16.73 2.42
CA ILE A 18 -5.14 -17.43 3.42
C ILE A 18 -5.88 -18.63 2.81
N ARG A 19 -6.28 -18.54 1.53
CA ARG A 19 -6.92 -19.62 0.77
C ARG A 19 -6.03 -20.86 0.59
N ALA A 20 -4.71 -20.71 0.62
CA ALA A 20 -3.79 -21.84 0.51
C ALA A 20 -3.87 -22.78 1.72
N THR A 21 -4.38 -22.27 2.87
CA THR A 21 -4.54 -23.05 4.10
C THR A 21 -5.37 -24.31 3.89
N ASP A 22 -6.41 -24.24 3.05
CA ASP A 22 -7.30 -25.38 2.79
C ASP A 22 -6.55 -26.52 2.09
N HIS A 23 -5.88 -26.22 0.96
CA HIS A 23 -5.11 -27.20 0.21
C HIS A 23 -3.89 -27.72 0.98
N LEU A 24 -3.22 -26.86 1.75
CA LEU A 24 -2.11 -27.29 2.60
C LEU A 24 -2.57 -28.27 3.69
N GLY A 25 -3.76 -28.06 4.24
CA GLY A 25 -4.37 -28.99 5.19
C GLY A 25 -4.61 -30.37 4.59
N GLU A 26 -5.13 -30.42 3.36
CA GLU A 26 -5.36 -31.67 2.61
C GLU A 26 -4.04 -32.41 2.34
N ILE A 27 -3.06 -31.72 1.76
CA ILE A 27 -1.75 -32.29 1.42
C ILE A 27 -1.05 -32.85 2.67
N ILE A 28 -1.11 -32.12 3.79
CA ILE A 28 -0.53 -32.57 5.06
C ILE A 28 -1.24 -33.82 5.55
N ASN A 29 -2.56 -33.88 5.47
CA ASN A 29 -3.33 -35.04 5.91
C ASN A 29 -3.08 -36.28 5.04
N GLU A 30 -2.87 -36.11 3.73
CA GLU A 30 -2.52 -37.19 2.80
C GLU A 30 -1.08 -37.67 2.96
N SER A 31 -0.15 -36.76 3.26
CA SER A 31 1.29 -37.06 3.35
C SER A 31 1.74 -37.49 4.74
N SER A 32 0.92 -37.28 5.78
CA SER A 32 1.25 -37.59 7.17
C SER A 32 0.84 -39.00 7.56
N ARG A 33 1.65 -39.64 8.41
CA ARG A 33 1.29 -40.88 9.09
C ARG A 33 0.31 -40.57 10.21
N LYS A 34 -0.52 -41.54 10.59
CA LYS A 34 -1.50 -41.40 11.69
C LYS A 34 -0.90 -41.00 13.04
N THR A 35 0.39 -41.26 13.24
CA THR A 35 1.15 -40.92 14.45
C THR A 35 1.68 -39.49 14.46
N ASP A 36 1.65 -38.80 13.32
CA ASP A 36 2.27 -37.49 13.18
C ASP A 36 1.40 -36.42 13.84
N PHE A 37 2.05 -35.44 14.48
CA PHE A 37 1.37 -34.34 15.16
C PHE A 37 0.41 -33.55 14.26
N LEU A 38 0.74 -33.48 12.96
CA LEU A 38 -0.05 -32.74 11.97
C LEU A 38 -1.15 -33.59 11.31
N HIS A 39 -1.22 -34.89 11.61
CA HIS A 39 -2.25 -35.74 11.02
C HIS A 39 -3.64 -35.40 11.56
N GLY A 40 -4.61 -35.29 10.65
CA GLY A 40 -5.97 -34.86 10.99
C GLY A 40 -6.07 -33.37 11.32
N MET A 41 -5.13 -32.54 10.82
CA MET A 41 -5.18 -31.10 11.01
C MET A 41 -6.48 -30.54 10.39
N LYS A 42 -7.28 -29.88 11.22
CA LYS A 42 -8.49 -29.16 10.82
C LYS A 42 -8.27 -27.65 11.00
N HIS A 43 -7.58 -27.08 10.02
CA HIS A 43 -7.30 -25.65 9.96
C HIS A 43 -7.60 -25.16 8.56
N HIS A 44 -8.78 -24.56 8.39
CA HIS A 44 -9.32 -24.06 7.12
C HIS A 44 -9.21 -22.55 7.02
N GLY A 45 -9.38 -22.00 5.82
CA GLY A 45 -9.34 -20.57 5.54
C GLY A 45 -10.23 -19.75 6.48
N THR A 46 -11.44 -20.23 6.81
CA THR A 46 -12.35 -19.55 7.76
C THR A 46 -11.78 -19.50 9.18
N LYS A 47 -11.18 -20.60 9.66
CA LYS A 47 -10.54 -20.64 10.98
C LYS A 47 -9.32 -19.72 11.02
N CYS A 48 -8.50 -19.75 9.96
CA CYS A 48 -7.35 -18.88 9.80
C CYS A 48 -7.76 -17.41 9.82
N SER A 49 -8.74 -17.02 9.02
CA SER A 49 -9.27 -15.66 8.97
C SER A 49 -9.81 -15.22 10.33
N ASN A 50 -10.62 -16.05 11.00
CA ASN A 50 -11.18 -15.71 12.31
C ASN A 50 -10.11 -15.53 13.40
N ILE A 51 -9.04 -16.32 13.38
CA ILE A 51 -7.92 -16.13 14.30
C ILE A 51 -7.19 -14.83 14.00
N LEU A 52 -6.93 -14.53 12.72
CA LEU A 52 -6.27 -13.29 12.34
C LEU A 52 -7.09 -12.08 12.75
N THR A 53 -8.38 -12.06 12.44
CA THR A 53 -9.27 -10.91 12.66
C THR A 53 -9.65 -10.72 14.12
N ASN A 54 -9.95 -11.80 14.86
CA ASN A 54 -10.52 -11.67 16.21
C ASN A 54 -9.50 -11.88 17.33
N VAL A 55 -8.28 -12.32 17.01
CA VAL A 55 -7.25 -12.61 18.02
C VAL A 55 -5.97 -11.84 17.71
N VAL A 56 -5.37 -12.06 16.55
CA VAL A 56 -4.06 -11.47 16.23
C VAL A 56 -4.18 -9.96 15.99
N HIS A 57 -5.16 -9.54 15.18
CA HIS A 57 -5.36 -8.14 14.83
C HIS A 57 -5.61 -7.25 16.06
N PRO A 58 -6.55 -7.55 16.98
CA PRO A 58 -6.77 -6.71 18.16
C PRO A 58 -5.51 -6.58 19.01
N CYS A 59 -4.78 -7.67 19.24
CA CYS A 59 -3.54 -7.62 20.03
C CYS A 59 -2.46 -6.73 19.39
N LEU A 60 -2.27 -6.83 18.07
CA LEU A 60 -1.30 -6.00 17.36
C LEU A 60 -1.74 -4.55 17.28
N HIS A 61 -3.02 -4.31 17.00
CA HIS A 61 -3.61 -2.99 16.93
C HIS A 61 -3.50 -2.27 18.28
N ASP A 62 -3.92 -2.91 19.38
CA ASP A 62 -3.82 -2.36 20.73
C ASP A 62 -2.37 -2.04 21.12
N SER A 63 -1.41 -2.87 20.70
CA SER A 63 0.01 -2.57 20.90
C SER A 63 0.43 -1.30 20.16
N VAL A 64 0.02 -1.13 18.90
CA VAL A 64 0.33 0.08 18.13
C VAL A 64 -0.33 1.30 18.75
N ILE A 65 -1.60 1.20 19.16
CA ILE A 65 -2.33 2.29 19.82
C ILE A 65 -1.64 2.74 21.10
N LYS A 66 -1.26 1.79 21.98
CA LYS A 66 -0.52 2.10 23.21
C LYS A 66 0.80 2.81 22.92
N ASP A 67 1.55 2.34 21.93
CA ASP A 67 2.82 2.96 21.56
C ASP A 67 2.63 4.43 21.11
N ILE A 68 1.56 4.74 20.36
CA ILE A 68 1.35 6.08 19.78
C ILE A 68 0.51 7.04 20.61
N GLN A 69 -0.15 6.57 21.67
CA GLN A 69 -0.91 7.44 22.59
C GLN A 69 -0.01 8.49 23.28
N GLN A 70 1.22 8.12 23.61
CA GLN A 70 2.16 8.98 24.33
C GLN A 70 3.34 9.45 23.47
N ALA A 71 3.51 8.89 22.27
CA ALA A 71 4.61 9.23 21.37
C ALA A 71 4.21 10.26 20.32
N SER A 72 5.19 11.05 19.88
CA SER A 72 5.07 11.82 18.64
C SER A 72 5.09 10.88 17.44
N LEU A 73 4.23 11.15 16.45
CA LEU A 73 4.06 10.28 15.29
C LEU A 73 3.98 11.07 13.98
N SER A 74 4.38 10.43 12.89
CA SER A 74 4.05 10.87 11.53
C SER A 74 2.96 9.98 10.96
N LEU A 75 1.91 10.59 10.42
CA LEU A 75 0.84 9.90 9.71
C LEU A 75 1.23 9.75 8.24
N ILE A 76 1.12 8.56 7.68
CA ILE A 76 1.26 8.30 6.25
C ILE A 76 -0.11 7.83 5.76
N ALA A 77 -0.69 8.55 4.82
CA ALA A 77 -2.01 8.26 4.31
C ALA A 77 -2.04 8.29 2.78
N ASP A 78 -2.76 7.33 2.20
CA ASP A 78 -2.99 7.23 0.76
C ASP A 78 -4.40 6.70 0.49
N GLU A 79 -5.06 7.22 -0.55
CA GLU A 79 -6.34 6.68 -0.99
C GLU A 79 -6.19 5.66 -2.11
N SER A 80 -6.95 4.58 -1.99
CA SER A 80 -7.09 3.57 -3.02
C SER A 80 -8.56 3.26 -3.27
N THR A 81 -8.89 2.82 -4.48
CA THR A 81 -10.21 2.30 -4.81
C THR A 81 -10.10 0.79 -4.96
N ASP A 82 -10.85 0.05 -4.17
CA ASP A 82 -10.83 -1.41 -4.23
C ASP A 82 -11.57 -1.94 -5.47
N VAL A 83 -11.58 -3.26 -5.63
CA VAL A 83 -12.28 -3.94 -6.73
C VAL A 83 -13.80 -3.82 -6.66
N SER A 84 -14.35 -3.47 -5.48
CA SER A 84 -15.77 -3.25 -5.25
C SER A 84 -16.19 -1.79 -5.52
N VAL A 85 -15.27 -0.96 -6.02
CA VAL A 85 -15.48 0.48 -6.29
C VAL A 85 -15.63 1.30 -4.99
N THR A 86 -15.29 0.70 -3.86
CA THR A 86 -15.24 1.35 -2.56
C THR A 86 -13.89 2.03 -2.39
N LYS A 87 -13.92 3.33 -2.08
CA LYS A 87 -12.70 4.06 -1.76
C LYS A 87 -12.30 3.79 -0.32
N HIS A 88 -11.01 3.62 -0.10
CA HIS A 88 -10.43 3.43 1.20
C HIS A 88 -9.28 4.41 1.41
N SER A 89 -9.15 4.92 2.63
CA SER A 89 -7.99 5.65 3.12
C SER A 89 -7.13 4.70 3.95
N CYS A 90 -5.98 4.31 3.41
CA CYS A 90 -5.01 3.48 4.09
C CYS A 90 -4.12 4.37 4.96
N MET A 91 -4.01 4.06 6.25
CA MET A 91 -3.22 4.83 7.20
C MET A 91 -2.16 3.97 7.86
N CYS A 92 -0.94 4.49 7.84
CA CYS A 92 0.21 3.98 8.57
C CYS A 92 0.74 5.07 9.49
N VAL A 93 1.31 4.67 10.62
CA VAL A 93 1.98 5.56 11.57
C VAL A 93 3.46 5.24 11.62
N ARG A 94 4.29 6.28 11.67
CA ARG A 94 5.73 6.17 11.85
C ARG A 94 6.10 6.88 13.14
N TYR A 95 6.68 6.16 14.09
CA TYR A 95 6.99 6.65 15.43
C TYR A 95 8.26 5.98 15.97
N PHE A 96 8.84 6.56 17.02
CA PHE A 96 9.97 5.96 17.72
C PHE A 96 9.45 4.95 18.75
N LYS A 97 9.85 3.69 18.64
CA LYS A 97 9.47 2.66 19.61
C LYS A 97 10.53 2.57 20.71
N GLU A 98 10.12 2.79 21.95
CA GLU A 98 11.06 2.79 23.09
C GLU A 98 11.57 1.38 23.41
N ASP A 99 10.70 0.37 23.39
CA ASP A 99 11.08 -1.03 23.65
C ASP A 99 12.14 -1.56 22.68
N ILE A 100 12.13 -1.05 21.45
CA ILE A 100 13.07 -1.41 20.38
C ILE A 100 13.57 -0.09 19.83
N PRO A 101 14.62 0.52 20.41
CA PRO A 101 15.00 1.93 20.23
C PRO A 101 15.31 2.27 18.78
N SER A 102 14.26 2.48 18.00
CA SER A 102 14.26 2.55 16.54
C SER A 102 12.97 3.17 16.05
N VAL A 103 13.05 3.82 14.89
CA VAL A 103 11.87 4.34 14.21
C VAL A 103 11.21 3.20 13.44
N VAL A 104 9.95 2.93 13.76
CA VAL A 104 9.16 1.88 13.11
C VAL A 104 8.01 2.49 12.33
N THR A 105 7.60 1.82 11.26
CA THR A 105 6.37 2.12 10.53
C THR A 105 5.39 0.96 10.75
N LYS A 106 4.18 1.27 11.19
CA LYS A 106 3.13 0.29 11.46
C LYS A 106 1.86 0.67 10.72
N PHE A 107 1.17 -0.33 10.20
CA PHE A 107 -0.19 -0.17 9.70
C PHE A 107 -1.10 0.19 10.88
N LEU A 108 -1.90 1.24 10.70
CA LEU A 108 -2.87 1.67 11.71
C LEU A 108 -4.25 1.13 11.34
N THR A 109 -4.78 1.53 10.18
CA THR A 109 -6.12 1.15 9.77
C THR A 109 -6.34 1.37 8.27
N LEU A 110 -7.39 0.75 7.74
CA LEU A 110 -7.91 0.95 6.40
C LEU A 110 -9.36 1.41 6.53
N LEU A 111 -9.60 2.71 6.41
CA LEU A 111 -10.93 3.29 6.60
C LEU A 111 -11.68 3.34 5.26
N PRO A 112 -12.90 2.76 5.16
CA PRO A 112 -13.75 3.01 4.01
C PRO A 112 -14.19 4.48 4.02
N VAL A 113 -14.03 5.17 2.89
CA VAL A 113 -14.37 6.58 2.75
C VAL A 113 -15.40 6.76 1.65
N THR A 114 -16.50 7.43 1.96
CA THR A 114 -17.56 7.74 0.98
C THR A 114 -17.25 9.01 0.20
N SER A 115 -16.51 9.94 0.81
CA SER A 115 -16.11 11.22 0.23
C SER A 115 -14.61 11.47 0.44
N CYS A 116 -13.93 11.90 -0.61
CA CYS A 116 -12.50 12.24 -0.57
C CYS A 116 -12.26 13.75 -0.43
N THR A 117 -13.21 14.49 0.16
CA THR A 117 -12.97 15.90 0.48
C THR A 117 -12.00 16.02 1.66
N ALA A 118 -11.26 17.13 1.72
CA ALA A 118 -10.36 17.38 2.85
C ALA A 118 -11.07 17.33 4.21
N SER A 119 -12.29 17.85 4.29
CA SER A 119 -13.08 17.86 5.52
C SER A 119 -13.55 16.46 5.92
N SER A 120 -14.05 15.65 4.98
CA SER A 120 -14.47 14.27 5.29
C SER A 120 -13.28 13.43 5.73
N LEU A 121 -12.18 13.47 4.99
CA LEU A 121 -10.96 12.74 5.32
C LEU A 121 -10.42 13.14 6.70
N PHE A 122 -10.33 14.44 6.99
CA PHE A 122 -9.90 14.90 8.31
C PHE A 122 -10.84 14.47 9.43
N SER A 123 -12.16 14.56 9.22
CA SER A 123 -13.14 14.10 10.20
C SER A 123 -13.01 12.60 10.49
N ASP A 124 -12.80 11.77 9.47
CA ASP A 124 -12.62 10.32 9.63
C ASP A 124 -11.33 10.01 10.40
N ILE A 125 -10.23 10.72 10.10
CA ILE A 125 -8.97 10.60 10.84
C ILE A 125 -9.17 11.03 12.29
N LYS A 126 -9.80 12.18 12.51
CA LYS A 126 -10.05 12.72 13.86
C LYS A 126 -10.93 11.78 14.68
N LEU A 127 -12.02 11.27 14.10
CA LEU A 127 -12.89 10.31 14.76
C LEU A 127 -12.13 9.04 15.15
N HIS A 128 -11.28 8.53 14.26
CA HIS A 128 -10.44 7.36 14.56
C HIS A 128 -9.43 7.65 15.68
N PHE A 129 -8.82 8.83 15.69
CA PHE A 129 -7.86 9.25 16.72
C PHE A 129 -8.55 9.45 18.08
N ASP A 130 -9.69 10.14 18.10
CA ASP A 130 -10.50 10.39 19.29
C ASP A 130 -10.99 9.07 19.91
N ALA A 131 -11.45 8.12 19.08
CA ALA A 131 -11.88 6.79 19.53
C ALA A 131 -10.77 5.98 20.24
N HIS A 132 -9.50 6.26 19.92
CA HIS A 132 -8.34 5.60 20.52
C HIS A 132 -7.57 6.51 21.49
N SER A 133 -8.12 7.68 21.84
CA SER A 133 -7.47 8.66 22.72
C SER A 133 -6.07 9.08 22.24
N ILE A 134 -5.88 9.22 20.92
CA ILE A 134 -4.63 9.69 20.32
C ILE A 134 -4.75 11.20 20.11
N PRO A 135 -3.94 12.03 20.79
CA PRO A 135 -3.99 13.47 20.60
C PRO A 135 -3.54 13.86 19.18
N MET A 136 -4.36 14.61 18.46
CA MET A 136 -3.98 15.14 17.14
C MET A 136 -2.71 16.01 17.20
N SER A 137 -2.46 16.66 18.35
CA SER A 137 -1.25 17.46 18.61
C SER A 137 0.05 16.66 18.54
N HIS A 138 0.02 15.34 18.67
CA HIS A 138 1.20 14.46 18.55
C HIS A 138 1.62 14.21 17.10
N VAL A 139 0.80 14.63 16.12
CA VAL A 139 1.12 14.46 14.70
C VAL A 139 2.18 15.48 14.28
N ILE A 140 3.42 15.03 14.16
CA ILE A 140 4.57 15.86 13.75
C ILE A 140 4.84 15.81 12.25
N GLY A 141 4.20 14.90 11.51
CA GLY A 141 4.39 14.78 10.08
C GLY A 141 3.20 14.14 9.36
N LEU A 142 2.99 14.55 8.11
CA LEU A 142 2.00 13.97 7.20
C LEU A 142 2.68 13.56 5.88
N GLY A 143 2.71 12.27 5.58
CA GLY A 143 3.15 11.70 4.31
C GLY A 143 1.96 11.34 3.41
N THR A 144 1.93 11.81 2.16
CA THR A 144 0.77 11.62 1.27
C THR A 144 1.11 11.76 -0.23
N GLY A 145 0.24 11.24 -1.10
CA GLY A 145 0.36 11.23 -2.57
C GLY A 145 0.38 12.60 -3.26
N GLY A 146 0.20 13.72 -2.55
CA GLY A 146 0.30 15.06 -3.15
C GLY A 146 -1.01 15.63 -3.69
N ALA A 147 -2.12 14.90 -3.56
CA ALA A 147 -3.43 15.36 -4.01
C ALA A 147 -3.89 16.61 -3.25
N SER A 148 -4.68 17.47 -3.90
CA SER A 148 -5.07 18.78 -3.37
C SER A 148 -5.90 18.70 -2.09
N ASN A 149 -6.73 17.67 -1.95
CA ASN A 149 -7.48 17.39 -0.72
C ASN A 149 -6.57 17.10 0.49
N TRP A 150 -5.37 16.53 0.30
CA TRP A 150 -4.41 16.32 1.38
C TRP A 150 -3.43 17.46 1.58
N CYS A 151 -2.95 18.04 0.47
CA CYS A 151 -1.77 18.90 0.44
C CYS A 151 -2.04 20.33 0.02
N GLY A 152 -3.29 20.65 -0.33
CA GLY A 152 -3.68 21.95 -0.84
C GLY A 152 -3.32 23.07 0.15
N PRO A 153 -2.98 24.27 -0.36
CA PRO A 153 -2.61 25.41 0.48
C PRO A 153 -3.80 25.92 1.31
N HIS A 154 -5.02 25.67 0.84
CA HIS A 154 -6.27 26.05 1.48
C HIS A 154 -7.17 24.83 1.58
N ASN A 155 -7.78 24.62 2.76
CA ASN A 155 -8.75 23.57 3.02
C ASN A 155 -8.30 22.17 2.56
N SER A 156 -7.17 21.73 3.09
CA SER A 156 -6.62 20.37 2.94
C SER A 156 -6.52 19.66 4.29
N VAL A 157 -6.39 18.33 4.28
CA VAL A 157 -6.14 17.54 5.50
C VAL A 157 -4.90 18.08 6.23
N TYR A 158 -3.83 18.43 5.51
CA TYR A 158 -2.65 19.06 6.08
C TYR A 158 -2.98 20.35 6.83
N THR A 159 -3.71 21.28 6.20
CA THR A 159 -4.07 22.54 6.87
C THR A 159 -4.90 22.31 8.14
N LYS A 160 -5.81 21.34 8.13
CA LYS A 160 -6.66 20.98 9.28
C LYS A 160 -5.89 20.30 10.41
N ILE A 161 -4.93 19.43 10.07
CA ILE A 161 -4.01 18.86 11.06
C ILE A 161 -3.19 19.99 11.70
N ARG A 162 -2.71 20.98 10.93
CA ARG A 162 -1.93 22.10 11.49
C ARG A 162 -2.69 23.02 12.42
N GLU A 163 -4.02 23.05 12.36
CA GLU A 163 -4.84 23.75 13.37
C GLU A 163 -4.68 23.13 14.77
N HIS A 164 -4.38 21.83 14.85
CA HIS A 164 -4.22 21.08 16.11
C HIS A 164 -2.76 20.74 16.42
N ALA A 165 -1.92 20.62 15.39
CA ALA A 165 -0.50 20.30 15.46
C ALA A 165 0.32 21.30 14.62
N PRO A 166 0.61 22.50 15.16
CA PRO A 166 1.27 23.56 14.40
C PRO A 166 2.65 23.17 13.85
N HIS A 167 3.34 22.20 14.43
CA HIS A 167 4.67 21.76 13.99
C HIS A 167 4.64 20.64 12.95
N CYS A 168 3.47 20.23 12.46
CA CYS A 168 3.35 19.15 11.48
C CYS A 168 4.02 19.48 10.14
N VAL A 169 4.92 18.60 9.70
CA VAL A 169 5.65 18.71 8.43
C VAL A 169 4.95 17.91 7.33
N LEU A 170 4.69 18.53 6.19
CA LEU A 170 4.15 17.85 5.01
C LEU A 170 5.27 17.21 4.18
N VAL A 171 5.16 15.91 3.92
CA VAL A 171 6.03 15.16 3.00
C VAL A 171 5.20 14.63 1.84
N LYS A 172 5.36 15.24 0.66
CA LYS A 172 4.71 14.77 -0.57
C LYS A 172 5.45 13.57 -1.14
N CYS A 173 4.71 12.64 -1.73
CA CYS A 173 5.27 11.47 -2.40
C CYS A 173 6.21 11.90 -3.54
N ILE A 174 7.49 11.55 -3.43
CA ILE A 174 8.51 11.83 -4.44
C ILE A 174 8.15 11.15 -5.76
N CYS A 175 7.69 9.89 -5.71
CA CYS A 175 7.28 9.17 -6.91
C CYS A 175 6.15 9.91 -7.65
N HIS A 176 5.15 10.43 -6.91
CA HIS A 176 4.05 11.19 -7.51
C HIS A 176 4.53 12.52 -8.09
N SER A 177 5.40 13.21 -7.36
CA SER A 177 6.01 14.46 -7.81
C SER A 177 6.79 14.26 -9.11
N LEU A 178 7.63 13.22 -9.19
CA LEU A 178 8.37 12.87 -10.40
C LEU A 178 7.46 12.48 -11.57
N SER A 179 6.37 11.75 -11.31
CA SER A 179 5.40 11.43 -12.36
C SER A 179 4.68 12.67 -12.88
N LEU A 180 4.39 13.66 -12.03
CA LEU A 180 3.80 14.93 -12.44
C LEU A 180 4.80 15.73 -13.27
N CYS A 181 6.06 15.87 -12.84
CA CYS A 181 7.11 16.51 -13.64
C CYS A 181 7.24 15.87 -15.03
N GLY A 182 7.23 14.54 -15.11
CA GLY A 182 7.28 13.83 -16.39
C GLY A 182 6.05 14.07 -17.28
N LYS A 183 4.86 14.16 -16.66
CA LYS A 183 3.62 14.48 -17.38
C LYS A 183 3.64 15.90 -17.92
N ASP A 184 4.07 16.86 -17.12
CA ASP A 184 4.10 18.28 -17.49
C ASP A 184 5.15 18.51 -18.59
N ALA A 185 6.36 17.96 -18.44
CA ALA A 185 7.39 18.01 -19.48
C ALA A 185 6.93 17.36 -20.80
N PHE A 186 6.12 16.29 -20.74
CA PHE A 186 5.53 15.67 -21.92
C PHE A 186 4.48 16.57 -22.59
N GLY A 187 3.78 17.41 -21.81
CA GLY A 187 2.82 18.39 -22.30
C GLY A 187 3.44 19.52 -23.10
N GLU A 188 4.71 19.85 -22.84
CA GLU A 188 5.48 20.85 -23.60
C GLU A 188 5.93 20.37 -24.99
N LEU A 189 5.79 19.07 -25.28
CA LEU A 189 6.14 18.53 -26.60
C LEU A 189 5.12 18.95 -27.66
N PRO A 190 5.55 19.23 -28.91
CA PRO A 190 4.64 19.43 -30.04
C PRO A 190 3.61 18.30 -30.15
N SER A 191 2.35 18.64 -30.45
CA SER A 191 1.23 17.70 -30.45
C SER A 191 1.45 16.46 -31.33
N ASN A 192 2.16 16.60 -32.45
CA ASN A 192 2.51 15.49 -33.34
C ASN A 192 3.50 14.51 -32.68
N LEU A 193 4.47 15.02 -31.93
CA LEU A 193 5.48 14.20 -31.24
C LEU A 193 4.87 13.50 -30.03
N SER A 194 4.08 14.20 -29.22
CA SER A 194 3.39 13.61 -28.07
C SER A 194 2.38 12.54 -28.50
N PHE A 195 1.66 12.76 -29.61
CA PHE A 195 0.80 11.75 -30.22
C PHE A 195 1.60 10.52 -30.67
N LEU A 196 2.66 10.72 -31.46
CA LEU A 196 3.50 9.63 -31.97
C LEU A 196 4.08 8.77 -30.83
N LEU A 197 4.67 9.40 -29.81
CA LEU A 197 5.22 8.71 -28.65
C LEU A 197 4.16 7.92 -27.88
N SER A 198 2.94 8.48 -27.76
CA SER A 198 1.81 7.80 -27.13
C SER A 198 1.34 6.59 -27.93
N GLU A 199 1.25 6.72 -29.26
CA GLU A 199 0.80 5.64 -30.14
C GLU A 199 1.81 4.52 -30.26
N ILE A 200 3.11 4.81 -30.34
CA ILE A 200 4.17 3.78 -30.32
C ILE A 200 4.05 2.95 -29.04
N ALA A 201 3.92 3.60 -27.88
CA ALA A 201 3.76 2.90 -26.61
C ALA A 201 2.48 2.03 -26.59
N LYS A 202 1.34 2.54 -27.10
CA LYS A 202 0.08 1.78 -27.20
C LYS A 202 0.19 0.60 -28.16
N TRP A 203 0.87 0.77 -29.29
CA TRP A 203 1.05 -0.24 -30.34
C TRP A 203 1.71 -1.52 -29.81
N PHE A 204 2.74 -1.35 -28.97
CA PHE A 204 3.42 -2.46 -28.30
C PHE A 204 2.71 -2.92 -27.02
N LYS A 205 1.92 -2.07 -26.36
CA LYS A 205 1.30 -2.39 -25.06
C LYS A 205 0.42 -3.64 -25.10
N PHE A 206 -0.37 -3.84 -26.15
CA PHE A 206 -1.38 -4.90 -26.18
C PHE A 206 -1.01 -6.12 -27.02
N SER A 207 0.22 -6.20 -27.55
CA SER A 207 0.64 -7.30 -28.42
C SER A 207 1.94 -7.93 -27.94
N SER A 208 1.85 -9.17 -27.46
CA SER A 208 3.02 -10.00 -27.15
C SER A 208 3.83 -10.31 -28.41
N LEU A 209 3.16 -10.52 -29.55
CA LEU A 209 3.81 -10.79 -30.83
C LEU A 209 4.70 -9.63 -31.27
N ARG A 210 4.16 -8.39 -31.29
CA ARG A 210 4.94 -7.20 -31.68
C ARG A 210 6.13 -6.95 -30.76
N ARG A 211 6.01 -7.27 -29.47
CA ARG A 211 7.14 -7.18 -28.53
C ARG A 211 8.21 -8.23 -28.84
N SER A 212 7.80 -9.49 -29.05
CA SER A 212 8.72 -10.57 -29.42
C SER A 212 9.46 -10.28 -30.72
N ASP A 213 8.76 -9.77 -31.73
CA ASP A 213 9.38 -9.42 -33.01
C ASP A 213 10.35 -8.25 -32.85
N TYR A 214 10.01 -7.24 -32.04
CA TYR A 214 10.92 -6.14 -31.73
C TYR A 214 12.16 -6.62 -30.96
N ASP A 215 12.00 -7.51 -29.98
CA ASP A 215 13.11 -8.07 -29.20
C ASP A 215 14.10 -8.84 -30.11
N LYS A 216 13.63 -9.47 -31.19
CA LYS A 216 14.47 -10.11 -32.21
C LYS A 216 15.12 -9.11 -33.16
N LEU A 217 14.40 -8.05 -33.55
CA LEU A 217 14.87 -7.04 -34.49
C LEU A 217 15.91 -6.09 -33.86
N PHE A 218 15.76 -5.79 -32.57
CA PHE A 218 16.54 -4.78 -31.86
C PHE A 218 18.06 -5.03 -31.86
N PRO A 219 18.56 -6.27 -31.60
CA PRO A 219 19.99 -6.56 -31.68
C PRO A 219 20.56 -6.40 -33.09
N VAL A 220 19.77 -6.71 -34.12
CA VAL A 220 20.18 -6.57 -35.53
C VAL A 220 20.33 -5.09 -35.89
N MET A 221 19.38 -4.25 -35.46
CA MET A 221 19.45 -2.80 -35.72
C MET A 221 20.57 -2.10 -34.93
N ASN A 222 20.91 -2.62 -33.75
CA ASN A 222 21.86 -1.99 -32.83
C ASN A 222 23.15 -2.80 -32.64
N ALA A 223 23.54 -3.59 -33.65
CA ALA A 223 24.67 -4.52 -33.57
C ALA A 223 26.01 -3.86 -33.17
N ASN A 224 26.14 -2.55 -33.41
CA ASN A 224 27.34 -1.77 -33.11
C ASN A 224 27.41 -1.25 -31.65
N ILE A 225 26.37 -1.45 -30.84
CA ILE A 225 26.29 -0.93 -29.46
C ILE A 225 26.24 -2.11 -28.48
N PRO A 226 27.37 -2.46 -27.83
CA PRO A 226 27.41 -3.58 -26.90
C PRO A 226 26.54 -3.30 -25.66
N ASN A 227 25.86 -4.34 -25.17
CA ASN A 227 24.98 -4.31 -23.99
C ASN A 227 23.76 -3.38 -24.08
N LEU A 228 23.36 -2.98 -25.29
CA LEU A 228 22.11 -2.25 -25.48
C LEU A 228 20.94 -3.25 -25.48
N HIS A 229 19.98 -3.02 -24.59
CA HIS A 229 18.76 -3.82 -24.51
C HIS A 229 17.54 -2.99 -24.92
N PRO A 230 16.52 -3.62 -25.55
CA PRO A 230 15.31 -2.93 -25.91
C PRO A 230 14.66 -2.33 -24.67
N THR A 231 14.28 -1.05 -24.75
CA THR A 231 13.61 -0.37 -23.64
C THR A 231 12.26 -1.06 -23.43
N LYS A 232 12.01 -1.54 -22.21
CA LYS A 232 10.72 -2.14 -21.90
C LYS A 232 9.63 -1.08 -22.07
N PHE A 233 8.70 -1.30 -23.00
CA PHE A 233 7.51 -0.46 -23.20
C PHE A 233 6.48 -0.63 -22.08
N THR A 234 6.96 -0.63 -20.84
CA THR A 234 6.13 -0.59 -19.64
C THR A 234 5.86 0.87 -19.33
N ARG A 235 4.60 1.28 -19.43
CA ARG A 235 4.17 2.49 -18.73
C ARG A 235 4.54 2.28 -17.26
N VAL A 236 5.36 3.14 -16.67
CA VAL A 236 5.41 3.27 -15.22
C VAL A 236 4.03 3.73 -14.83
N ARG A 237 3.15 2.78 -14.55
CA ARG A 237 1.81 3.07 -14.09
C ARG A 237 1.99 3.37 -12.60
N GLN A 238 2.33 4.61 -12.25
CA GLN A 238 1.62 5.16 -11.12
C GLN A 238 0.17 5.19 -11.56
N ARG A 239 -0.62 4.21 -11.10
CA ARG A 239 -2.06 4.44 -11.13
C ARG A 239 -2.25 5.72 -10.33
N GLN A 240 -2.77 6.76 -10.96
CA GLN A 240 -3.53 7.74 -10.18
C GLN A 240 -4.73 6.96 -9.63
N GLY A 241 -4.54 6.39 -8.43
CA GLY A 241 -5.38 5.36 -7.84
C GLY A 241 -4.57 4.14 -7.37
N GLY A 242 -3.91 4.28 -6.22
CA GLY A 242 -3.70 3.19 -5.27
C GLY A 242 -2.72 2.07 -5.62
N TRP A 243 -1.88 1.75 -4.62
CA TRP A 243 -1.60 0.35 -4.32
C TRP A 243 -2.89 -0.35 -3.87
#